data_AF-A0A6J4Y3L5-F1
#
_entry.id   AF-A0A6J4Y3L5-F1
#
_cell.length_a   1.000
_cell.length_b   1.000
_cell.length_c   1.000
_cell.angle_alpha   90.00
_cell.angle_beta   90.00
_cell.angle_gamma   90.00
#
_symmetry.space_group_name_H-M   'P 1'
#
loop_
_entity.id
_entity.type
_entity.pdbx_description
1 polymer ?
#
loop_
_entity_poly.entity_id
_entity_poly.type
_entity_poly.pdbx_seq_one_letter_code
_entity_poly.pdbx_strand_id
1 'polypeptide(L)'
;MPVEVKIPDLVRMGVITEFEANEPIKKLAKKLKKDGVIERLYFKEQIFMLVRFANKDCLYLDPTSRKCKIYKNRPDTCRDHPRIGSRPGFCAYEPK
;
A
#
# COMPACT_ATOMS: atom_id res chain seq x y z
N MET A 1 5.96 -2.33 9.03
CA MET A 1 6.41 -1.43 7.96
C MET A 1 5.18 -0.75 7.38
N PRO A 2 5.14 0.59 7.30
CA PRO A 2 4.08 1.26 6.53
C PRO A 2 4.15 0.84 5.06
N VAL A 3 3.00 0.67 4.42
CA VAL A 3 2.94 0.30 2.99
C VAL A 3 2.50 1.53 2.21
N GLU A 4 3.48 2.18 1.60
CA GLU A 4 3.32 3.28 0.66
C GLU A 4 2.92 2.72 -0.71
N VAL A 5 1.92 3.30 -1.35
CA VAL A 5 1.45 2.87 -2.68
C VAL A 5 1.17 4.07 -3.56
N LYS A 6 1.38 3.93 -4.87
CA LYS A 6 1.05 4.95 -5.88
C LYS A 6 -0.20 4.55 -6.66
N ILE A 7 -0.71 5.43 -7.54
CA ILE A 7 -1.87 5.13 -8.40
C ILE A 7 -1.71 3.82 -9.19
N PRO A 8 -0.56 3.54 -9.86
CA PRO A 8 -0.39 2.27 -10.58
C PRO A 8 -0.48 1.04 -9.68
N ASP A 9 -0.02 1.15 -8.43
CA ASP A 9 -0.17 0.07 -7.44
C ASP A 9 -1.64 -0.14 -7.07
N LEU A 10 -2.41 0.92 -6.87
CA LEU A 10 -3.84 0.81 -6.55
C LEU A 10 -4.62 0.10 -7.66
N VAL A 11 -4.29 0.38 -8.93
CA VAL A 11 -4.84 -0.33 -10.09
C VAL A 11 -4.42 -1.80 -10.07
N ARG A 12 -3.13 -2.07 -9.91
CA ARG A 12 -2.58 -3.44 -9.88
C ARG A 12 -3.19 -4.28 -8.75
N MET A 13 -3.37 -3.69 -7.59
CA MET A 13 -4.00 -4.32 -6.43
C MET A 13 -5.50 -4.59 -6.63
N GLY A 14 -6.10 -4.05 -7.68
CA GLY A 14 -7.54 -4.16 -7.98
C GLY A 14 -8.41 -3.31 -7.06
N VAL A 15 -7.83 -2.30 -6.41
CA VAL A 15 -8.55 -1.39 -5.50
C VAL A 15 -9.31 -0.33 -6.28
N ILE A 16 -8.73 0.11 -7.40
CA ILE A 16 -9.33 1.09 -8.31
C ILE A 16 -9.20 0.58 -9.73
N THR A 17 -10.06 1.08 -10.62
CA THR A 17 -9.98 0.84 -12.06
C THR A 17 -9.05 1.83 -12.76
N GLU A 18 -8.65 1.54 -13.99
CA GLU A 18 -7.90 2.48 -14.84
C GLU A 18 -8.67 3.77 -15.13
N PHE A 19 -10.00 3.70 -15.18
CA PHE A 19 -10.84 4.87 -15.32
C PHE A 19 -10.76 5.78 -14.09
N GLU A 20 -10.86 5.20 -12.89
CA GLU A 20 -10.74 5.92 -11.63
C GLU A 20 -9.35 6.50 -11.40
N ALA A 21 -8.31 5.91 -11.99
CA ALA A 21 -6.95 6.44 -11.95
C ALA A 21 -6.82 7.83 -12.60
N ASN A 22 -7.73 8.20 -13.50
CA ASN A 22 -7.79 9.53 -14.12
C ASN A 22 -8.60 10.55 -13.31
N GLU A 23 -9.24 10.15 -12.21
CA GLU A 23 -9.97 11.09 -11.36
C GLU A 23 -9.02 11.97 -10.52
N PRO A 24 -9.47 13.15 -10.07
CA PRO A 24 -8.70 13.99 -9.15
C PRO A 24 -8.27 13.22 -7.89
N ILE A 25 -6.97 13.20 -7.60
CA ILE A 25 -6.37 12.39 -6.53
C ILE A 25 -6.99 12.63 -5.14
N LYS A 26 -7.48 13.85 -4.87
CA LYS A 26 -8.18 14.19 -3.61
C LYS A 26 -9.53 13.49 -3.50
N LYS A 27 -10.28 13.38 -4.61
CA LYS A 27 -11.56 12.68 -4.68
C LYS A 27 -11.35 11.18 -4.46
N LEU A 28 -10.35 10.63 -5.15
CA LEU A 28 -9.95 9.23 -4.99
C LEU A 28 -9.54 8.92 -3.54
N ALA A 29 -8.68 9.75 -2.94
CA ALA A 29 -8.28 9.54 -1.55
C ALA A 29 -9.44 9.63 -0.56
N LYS A 30 -10.41 10.53 -0.78
CA LYS A 30 -11.61 10.61 0.06
C LYS A 30 -12.42 9.32 -0.01
N LYS A 31 -12.61 8.77 -1.22
CA LYS A 31 -13.28 7.48 -1.44
C LYS A 31 -12.52 6.34 -0.74
N LEU A 32 -11.23 6.19 -1.01
CA LEU A 32 -10.41 5.12 -0.45
C LEU A 32 -10.29 5.18 1.08
N LYS A 33 -10.33 6.37 1.70
CA LYS A 33 -10.41 6.52 3.15
C LYS A 33 -11.74 6.02 3.69
N LYS A 34 -12.85 6.33 3.01
CA LYS A 34 -14.19 5.87 3.39
C LYS A 34 -14.30 4.35 3.29
N ASP A 35 -13.66 3.76 2.29
CA ASP A 35 -13.62 2.31 2.06
C ASP A 35 -12.64 1.58 2.99
N GLY A 36 -11.91 2.31 3.85
CA GLY A 36 -10.96 1.73 4.80
C GLY A 36 -9.69 1.15 4.17
N VAL A 37 -9.38 1.53 2.92
CA VAL A 37 -8.20 1.03 2.20
C VAL A 37 -6.95 1.83 2.58
N ILE A 38 -7.08 3.16 2.66
CA ILE A 38 -5.96 4.06 2.98
C ILE A 38 -6.22 4.82 4.28
N GLU A 39 -5.16 5.10 5.03
CA GLU A 39 -5.20 5.97 6.22
C GLU A 39 -4.85 7.43 5.88
N ARG A 40 -3.95 7.63 4.91
CA ARG A 40 -3.38 8.95 4.59
C ARG A 40 -3.02 9.07 3.11
N LEU A 41 -3.06 10.32 2.61
CA LEU A 41 -2.51 10.72 1.32
C LEU A 41 -1.45 11.80 1.58
N TYR A 42 -0.25 11.60 1.06
CA TYR A 42 0.78 12.61 0.91
C TYR A 42 0.62 13.26 -0.46
N PHE A 43 -0.07 14.40 -0.49
CA PHE A 43 -0.56 14.99 -1.74
C PHE A 43 0.56 15.49 -2.67
N LYS A 44 1.65 16.02 -2.10
CA LYS A 44 2.78 16.55 -2.90
C LYS A 44 3.49 15.43 -3.67
N GLU A 45 3.66 14.28 -3.03
CA GLU A 45 4.36 13.11 -3.54
C GLU A 45 3.42 12.13 -4.25
N GLN A 46 2.10 12.35 -4.15
CA GLN A 46 1.05 11.46 -4.65
C GLN A 46 1.16 10.03 -4.09
N ILE A 47 1.56 9.92 -2.83
CA ILE A 47 1.72 8.63 -2.13
C ILE A 47 0.55 8.39 -1.20
N PHE A 48 -0.06 7.22 -1.32
CA PHE A 48 -1.12 6.74 -0.44
C PHE A 48 -0.54 5.79 0.60
N MET A 49 -1.03 5.88 1.83
CA MET A 49 -0.67 4.98 2.92
C MET A 49 -1.80 3.99 3.12
N LEU A 50 -1.54 2.69 2.94
CA LEU A 50 -2.52 1.67 3.26
C LEU A 50 -2.84 1.67 4.75
N VAL A 51 -4.09 1.37 5.10
CA VAL A 51 -4.51 1.18 6.48
C VAL A 51 -3.70 0.06 7.12
N ARG A 52 -3.39 0.26 8.39
CA ARG A 52 -2.75 -0.73 9.25
C ARG A 52 -3.62 -1.00 10.46
N PHE A 53 -3.63 -2.25 10.90
CA PHE A 53 -4.27 -2.63 12.15
C PHE A 53 -3.42 -2.20 13.35
N ALA A 54 -4.02 -2.21 14.55
CA ALA A 54 -3.36 -1.82 15.80
C ALA A 54 -2.09 -2.64 16.07
N ASN A 55 -2.07 -3.90 15.64
CA ASN A 55 -0.91 -4.80 15.72
C ASN A 55 0.16 -4.52 14.64
N LYS A 56 0.07 -3.39 13.92
CA LYS A 56 0.99 -2.93 12.88
C LYS A 56 0.93 -3.73 11.56
N ASP A 57 0.00 -4.67 11.41
CA ASP A 57 -0.22 -5.44 10.19
C ASP A 57 -0.79 -4.58 9.06
N CYS A 58 -0.43 -4.93 7.82
CA CYS A 58 -1.04 -4.38 6.62
C CYS A 58 -2.45 -4.95 6.43
N LEU A 59 -3.37 -4.15 5.88
CA LEU A 59 -4.74 -4.55 5.51
C LEU A 59 -4.83 -5.90 4.76
N TYR A 60 -3.84 -6.21 3.92
CA TYR A 60 -3.84 -7.43 3.09
C TYR A 60 -3.06 -8.60 3.70
N LEU A 61 -2.59 -8.49 4.94
CA LEU A 61 -1.93 -9.60 5.61
C LEU A 61 -2.98 -10.54 6.22
N ASP A 62 -2.90 -11.82 5.90
CA ASP A 62 -3.78 -12.81 6.48
C ASP A 62 -3.41 -13.07 7.95
N PRO A 63 -4.36 -12.98 8.91
CA PRO A 63 -4.05 -13.05 10.32
C PRO A 63 -3.56 -14.43 10.75
N THR A 64 -4.02 -15.50 10.08
CA THR A 64 -3.71 -16.89 10.45
C THR A 64 -2.46 -17.39 9.74
N SER A 65 -2.44 -17.34 8.41
CA SER A 65 -1.32 -17.87 7.61
C SER A 65 -0.11 -16.94 7.55
N ARG A 66 -0.27 -15.67 7.96
CA ARG A 66 0.75 -14.61 7.86
C ARG A 66 1.27 -14.39 6.43
N LYS A 67 0.46 -14.76 5.43
CA LYS A 67 0.74 -14.53 4.01
C LYS A 67 -0.06 -13.35 3.48
N CYS A 68 0.48 -12.64 2.50
CA CYS A 68 -0.26 -11.57 1.84
C CYS A 68 -1.37 -12.15 0.96
N LYS A 69 -2.61 -11.70 1.16
CA LYS A 69 -3.80 -12.14 0.40
C LYS A 69 -3.72 -11.78 -1.09
N ILE A 70 -3.02 -10.69 -1.43
CA ILE A 70 -2.85 -10.21 -2.81
C ILE A 70 -1.44 -10.49 -3.34
N TYR A 71 -0.82 -11.62 -2.99
CA TYR A 71 0.61 -11.88 -3.21
C TYR A 71 1.12 -11.59 -4.65
N LYS A 72 0.34 -11.96 -5.66
CA LYS A 72 0.65 -11.73 -7.09
C LYS A 72 0.53 -10.26 -7.50
N ASN A 73 -0.38 -9.54 -6.86
CA ASN A 73 -0.77 -8.17 -7.17
C ASN A 73 -0.21 -7.16 -6.15
N ARG A 74 0.81 -7.56 -5.39
CA ARG A 74 1.44 -6.70 -4.38
C ARG A 74 1.95 -5.40 -5.00
N PRO A 75 1.89 -4.29 -4.25
CA PRO A 75 2.45 -3.02 -4.67
C PRO A 75 3.97 -3.10 -4.75
N ASP A 76 4.58 -2.16 -5.49
CA ASP A 76 6.03 -2.09 -5.68
C ASP A 76 6.76 -2.10 -4.34
N THR A 77 6.29 -1.34 -3.34
CA THR A 77 6.86 -1.29 -1.99
C THR A 77 7.09 -2.66 -1.35
N CYS A 78 6.25 -3.65 -1.66
CA CYS A 78 6.42 -5.02 -1.17
C CYS A 78 7.16 -5.95 -2.15
N ARG A 79 7.18 -5.64 -3.44
CA ARG A 79 7.90 -6.42 -4.48
C ARG A 79 9.39 -6.12 -4.47
N ASP A 80 9.72 -4.85 -4.31
CA ASP A 80 11.09 -4.32 -4.42
C ASP A 80 11.75 -4.10 -3.06
N HIS A 81 11.06 -4.40 -1.96
CA HIS A 81 11.68 -4.42 -0.63
C HIS A 81 12.91 -5.36 -0.62
N PRO A 82 14.05 -4.95 -0.05
CA PRO A 82 14.27 -3.76 0.78
C PRO A 82 14.73 -2.50 0.03
N ARG A 83 14.84 -2.53 -1.30
CA ARG A 83 15.37 -1.39 -2.08
C ARG A 83 14.53 -0.14 -1.93
N ILE A 84 13.22 -0.29 -1.73
CA ILE A 84 12.29 0.82 -1.55
C ILE A 84 11.44 0.66 -0.28
N GLY A 85 10.91 1.78 0.20
CA GLY A 85 10.10 1.88 1.41
C GLY A 85 10.69 2.85 2.43
N SER A 86 10.14 2.87 3.64
CA SER A 86 10.50 3.86 4.69
C SER A 86 11.96 3.81 5.16
N ARG A 87 12.65 2.69 4.94
CA ARG A 87 14.08 2.49 5.23
C ARG A 87 14.73 1.73 4.07
N PRO A 88 15.10 2.42 2.97
CA PRO A 88 15.73 1.79 1.82
C PRO A 88 17.01 1.04 2.22
N GLY A 89 17.19 -0.17 1.69
CA GLY A 89 18.34 -1.05 1.97
C GLY A 89 18.30 -1.80 3.30
N PHE A 90 17.28 -1.59 4.14
CA PHE A 90 17.15 -2.29 5.42
C PHE A 90 16.06 -3.38 5.36
N CYS A 91 16.48 -4.65 5.47
CA CYS A 91 15.58 -5.78 5.68
C CYS A 91 15.57 -6.19 7.16
N ALA A 92 14.40 -6.23 7.79
CA ALA A 92 14.29 -6.59 9.21
C ALA A 92 14.53 -8.10 9.50
N TYR A 93 14.58 -8.93 8.46
CA TYR A 93 14.76 -10.38 8.57
C TYR A 93 16.15 -10.85 8.16
N GLU A 94 16.95 -9.98 7.53
CA GLU A 94 18.35 -10.31 7.24
C GLU A 94 19.21 -10.01 8.47
N PRO A 95 19.97 -10.98 8.98
CA PRO A 95 20.99 -10.72 10.00
C PRO A 95 22.08 -9.81 9.41
N LYS A 96 22.57 -8.87 10.22
CA LYS A 96 23.67 -7.97 9.85
C LYS A 96 25.00 -8.70 9.75
#